data_AF-A0A3D4YHU3-F1
#
_entry.id   AF-A0A3D4YHU3-F1
#
_cell.length_a   1.000
_cell.length_b   1.000
_cell.length_c   1.000
_cell.angle_alpha   90.00
_cell.angle_beta   90.00
_cell.angle_gamma   90.00
#
_symmetry.space_group_name_H-M   'P 1'
#
loop_
_entity.id
_entity.type
_entity.pdbx_description
1 polymer ?
#
loop_
_entity_poly.entity_id
_entity_poly.type
_entity_poly.pdbx_seq_one_letter_code
_entity_poly.pdbx_strand_id
1 'polypeptide(L)'
;MNNEKKGGKLKIILLVLVVLVAALYKLTDFITDYLWFREMGYTSVFFKEIGTKLQLGIPLFVILTGIGFLYLSILKKNFLKKADMEIADQESQKHVRTIIIILSCVFGAVLSMTTISGLWFQILQYMNATS
;
A
#
# COMPACT_ATOMS: atom_id res chain seq x y z
N MET A 1 -40.37 -7.34 2.20
CA MET A 1 -39.29 -7.05 1.23
C MET A 1 -38.34 -5.93 1.73
N ASN A 2 -37.84 -5.99 2.99
CA ASN A 2 -37.01 -4.91 3.59
C ASN A 2 -35.76 -5.41 4.37
N ASN A 3 -35.48 -6.71 4.37
CA ASN A 3 -34.37 -7.29 5.14
C ASN A 3 -33.02 -7.25 4.39
N GLU A 4 -33.05 -7.28 3.06
CA GLU A 4 -31.86 -7.18 2.18
C GLU A 4 -31.13 -5.82 2.37
N LYS A 5 -31.87 -4.71 2.43
CA LYS A 5 -31.29 -3.36 2.61
C LYS A 5 -30.76 -3.11 4.03
N LYS A 6 -31.34 -3.75 5.06
CA LYS A 6 -30.86 -3.67 6.45
C LYS A 6 -29.54 -4.44 6.65
N GLY A 7 -29.38 -5.58 5.99
CA GLY A 7 -28.14 -6.36 6.03
C GLY A 7 -26.92 -5.60 5.50
N GLY A 8 -27.09 -4.84 4.41
CA GLY A 8 -26.04 -3.98 3.87
C GLY A 8 -25.60 -2.85 4.81
N LYS A 9 -26.57 -2.16 5.44
CA LYS A 9 -26.29 -1.06 6.39
C LYS A 9 -25.58 -1.55 7.66
N LEU A 10 -25.98 -2.70 8.19
CA LEU A 10 -25.33 -3.33 9.35
C LEU A 10 -23.87 -3.73 9.05
N LYS A 11 -23.60 -4.29 7.87
CA LYS A 11 -22.22 -4.64 7.46
C LYS A 11 -21.32 -3.40 7.35
N ILE A 12 -21.83 -2.29 6.81
CA ILE A 12 -21.08 -1.04 6.72
C ILE A 12 -20.78 -0.48 8.11
N ILE A 13 -21.77 -0.47 9.01
CA ILE A 13 -21.57 -0.04 10.41
C ILE A 13 -20.52 -0.90 11.12
N LEU A 14 -20.57 -2.22 10.94
CA LEU A 14 -19.58 -3.12 11.52
C LEU A 14 -18.17 -2.84 10.96
N LEU A 15 -18.04 -2.64 9.64
CA LEU A 15 -16.77 -2.32 8.99
C LEU A 15 -16.20 -1.00 9.50
N VAL A 16 -17.02 0.04 9.61
CA VAL A 16 -16.61 1.34 10.16
C VAL A 16 -16.12 1.19 11.61
N LEU A 17 -16.83 0.40 12.43
CA LEU A 17 -16.44 0.15 13.82
C LEU A 17 -15.07 -0.55 13.89
N VAL A 18 -14.84 -1.60 13.07
CA VAL A 18 -13.57 -2.32 13.03
C VAL A 18 -12.43 -1.41 12.60
N VAL A 19 -12.63 -0.59 11.55
CA VAL A 19 -11.64 0.38 11.08
C VAL A 19 -11.32 1.41 12.17
N LEU A 20 -12.33 1.87 12.91
CA LEU A 20 -12.15 2.84 13.99
C LEU A 20 -11.34 2.26 15.16
N VAL A 21 -11.63 1.02 15.57
CA VAL A 21 -10.85 0.32 16.62
C VAL A 21 -9.40 0.09 16.18
N ALA A 22 -9.19 -0.34 14.94
CA ALA A 22 -7.84 -0.52 14.40
C ALA A 22 -7.05 0.80 14.34
N ALA A 23 -7.71 1.91 13.97
CA ALA A 23 -7.11 3.23 13.95
C ALA A 23 -6.71 3.70 15.35
N LEU A 24 -7.58 3.49 16.36
CA LEU A 24 -7.26 3.80 17.75
C LEU A 24 -6.05 3.00 18.26
N TYR A 25 -6.00 1.70 17.97
CA TYR A 25 -4.87 0.85 18.35
C TYR A 25 -3.55 1.37 17.76
N LYS A 26 -3.54 1.70 16.46
CA LYS A 26 -2.36 2.27 15.78
C LYS A 26 -1.95 3.63 16.33
N LEU A 27 -2.91 4.46 16.74
CA LEU A 27 -2.62 5.75 17.34
C LEU A 27 -2.00 5.60 18.73
N THR A 28 -2.50 4.67 19.54
CA THR A 28 -1.91 4.35 20.84
C THR A 28 -0.47 3.86 20.71
N ASP A 29 -0.21 2.96 19.76
CA ASP A 29 1.15 2.46 19.44
C ASP A 29 2.09 3.63 19.12
N PHE A 30 1.66 4.52 18.21
CA PHE A 30 2.43 5.70 17.80
C PHE A 30 2.72 6.67 18.96
N ILE A 31 1.72 6.96 19.79
CA ILE A 31 1.89 7.87 20.94
C ILE A 31 2.82 7.25 21.97
N THR A 32 2.69 5.93 22.21
CA THR A 32 3.52 5.21 23.18
C THR A 32 4.98 5.21 22.75
N ASP A 33 5.25 4.90 21.48
CA ASP A 33 6.61 4.98 20.92
C ASP A 33 7.16 6.39 21.06
N TYR A 34 6.42 7.40 20.61
CA TYR A 34 6.87 8.80 20.70
C TYR A 34 7.20 9.22 22.14
N LEU A 35 6.35 8.84 23.11
CA LEU A 35 6.58 9.14 24.52
C LEU A 35 7.86 8.49 25.03
N TRP A 36 8.07 7.20 24.71
CA TRP A 36 9.25 6.45 25.12
C TRP A 36 10.53 7.05 24.54
N PHE A 37 10.53 7.38 23.24
CA PHE A 37 11.66 8.04 22.59
C PHE A 37 11.95 9.42 23.18
N ARG A 38 10.91 10.15 23.59
CA ARG A 38 11.06 11.46 24.25
C ARG A 38 11.67 11.32 25.64
N GLU A 39 11.26 10.36 26.44
CA GLU A 39 11.81 10.09 27.77
C GLU A 39 13.29 9.70 27.73
N MET A 40 13.68 8.93 26.71
CA MET A 40 15.06 8.49 26.52
C MET A 40 15.95 9.56 25.85
N GLY A 41 15.39 10.71 25.45
CA GLY A 41 16.12 11.75 24.71
C GLY A 41 16.45 11.40 23.26
N TYR A 42 15.83 10.34 22.70
CA TYR A 42 16.06 9.83 21.34
C TYR A 42 15.01 10.30 20.33
N THR A 43 14.29 11.39 20.61
CA THR A 43 13.28 11.97 19.71
C THR A 43 13.80 12.17 18.27
N SER A 44 15.08 12.51 18.10
CA SER A 44 15.71 12.64 16.77
C SER A 44 15.75 11.32 16.00
N VAL A 45 15.97 10.18 16.67
CA VAL A 45 16.00 8.84 16.08
C VAL A 45 14.61 8.43 15.61
N PHE A 46 13.57 8.73 16.39
CA PHE A 46 12.18 8.47 16.01
C PHE A 46 11.80 9.17 14.69
N PHE A 47 12.10 10.48 14.58
CA PHE A 47 11.87 11.21 13.33
C PHE A 47 12.79 10.76 12.21
N LYS A 48 14.02 10.34 12.53
CA LYS A 48 14.94 9.78 11.53
C LYS A 48 14.40 8.50 10.92
N GLU A 49 13.85 7.60 11.73
CA GLU A 49 13.20 6.37 11.28
C GLU A 49 12.04 6.67 10.32
N ILE A 50 11.12 7.56 10.71
CA ILE A 50 9.99 7.95 9.84
C ILE A 50 10.50 8.56 8.53
N GLY A 51 11.47 9.47 8.61
CA GLY A 51 12.06 10.13 7.44
C GLY A 51 12.71 9.12 6.50
N THR A 52 13.49 8.17 7.02
CA THR A 52 14.11 7.12 6.22
C THR A 52 13.09 6.19 5.60
N LYS A 53 12.10 5.71 6.38
CA LYS A 53 11.05 4.83 5.85
C LYS A 53 10.32 5.49 4.67
N LEU A 54 10.05 6.80 4.76
CA LEU A 54 9.44 7.55 3.66
C LEU A 54 10.40 7.71 2.47
N GLN A 55 11.66 8.08 2.74
CA GLN A 55 12.67 8.32 1.72
C GLN A 55 13.01 7.07 0.90
N LEU A 56 13.09 5.90 1.54
CA LEU A 56 13.27 4.61 0.86
C LEU A 56 11.97 4.10 0.25
N GLY A 57 10.84 4.41 0.89
CA GLY A 57 9.56 3.87 0.50
C GLY A 57 8.96 4.44 -0.77
N ILE A 58 9.10 5.75 -0.99
CA ILE A 58 8.64 6.41 -2.21
C ILE A 58 9.32 5.82 -3.46
N PRO A 59 10.67 5.75 -3.57
CA PRO A 59 11.32 5.21 -4.76
C PRO A 59 10.99 3.72 -4.95
N LEU A 60 10.97 2.93 -3.87
CA LEU A 60 10.59 1.52 -3.95
C LEU A 60 9.15 1.34 -4.45
N PHE A 61 8.22 2.16 -3.96
CA PHE A 61 6.82 2.15 -4.39
C PHE A 61 6.69 2.45 -5.88
N VAL A 62 7.39 3.47 -6.39
CA VAL A 62 7.36 3.83 -7.83
C VAL A 62 7.89 2.68 -8.68
N ILE A 63 9.01 2.07 -8.29
CA ILE A 63 9.61 0.94 -9.00
C ILE A 63 8.66 -0.26 -9.03
N LEU A 64 8.13 -0.66 -7.88
CA LEU A 64 7.24 -1.82 -7.77
C LEU A 64 5.91 -1.60 -8.49
N THR A 65 5.36 -0.38 -8.42
CA THR A 65 4.15 -0.01 -9.16
C THR A 65 4.39 -0.05 -10.66
N GLY A 66 5.54 0.45 -11.13
CA GLY A 66 5.93 0.40 -12.54
C GLY A 66 6.06 -1.03 -13.05
N ILE A 67 6.72 -1.91 -12.27
CA ILE A 67 6.84 -3.34 -12.59
C ILE A 67 5.46 -4.02 -12.60
N GLY A 68 4.63 -3.77 -11.60
CA GLY A 68 3.27 -4.32 -11.53
C GLY A 68 2.41 -3.89 -12.72
N PHE A 69 2.52 -2.63 -13.13
CA PHE A 69 1.83 -2.10 -14.30
C PHE A 69 2.29 -2.78 -15.59
N LEU A 70 3.60 -2.97 -15.76
CA LEU A 70 4.17 -3.64 -16.92
C LEU A 70 3.70 -5.10 -16.98
N TYR A 71 3.76 -5.82 -15.86
CA TYR A 71 3.31 -7.21 -15.76
C TYR A 71 1.84 -7.38 -16.15
N LEU A 72 0.94 -6.58 -15.56
CA LEU A 72 -0.49 -6.64 -15.85
C LEU A 72 -0.82 -6.19 -17.28
N SER A 73 -0.08 -5.22 -17.82
CA SER A 73 -0.24 -4.79 -19.22
C SER A 73 0.16 -5.87 -20.21
N ILE A 74 1.26 -6.59 -19.94
CA ILE A 74 1.68 -7.75 -20.74
C ILE A 74 0.63 -8.86 -20.64
N LEU A 75 0.13 -9.13 -19.42
CA LEU A 75 -0.89 -10.14 -19.19
C LEU A 75 -2.17 -9.85 -19.98
N LYS A 76 -2.65 -8.60 -19.95
CA LYS A 76 -3.79 -8.14 -20.78
C LYS A 76 -3.55 -8.44 -22.26
N LYS A 77 -2.39 -8.03 -22.80
CA LYS A 77 -2.07 -8.20 -24.23
C LYS A 77 -2.03 -9.68 -24.63
N ASN A 78 -1.41 -10.52 -23.81
CA ASN A 78 -1.33 -11.95 -24.06
C ASN A 78 -2.70 -12.63 -23.97
N PHE A 79 -3.54 -12.22 -23.01
CA PHE A 79 -4.89 -12.77 -22.85
C PHE A 79 -5.79 -12.45 -24.05
N LEU A 80 -5.79 -11.19 -24.52
CA LEU A 80 -6.57 -10.77 -25.69
C LEU A 80 -6.10 -11.47 -26.97
N LYS A 81 -4.78 -11.59 -27.17
CA LYS A 81 -4.21 -12.31 -28.31
C LYS A 81 -4.58 -13.79 -28.32
N LYS A 82 -4.67 -14.43 -27.15
CA LYS A 82 -5.00 -15.86 -27.05
C LYS A 82 -6.49 -16.13 -27.25
N ALA A 83 -7.33 -15.14 -26.98
CA ALA A 83 -8.77 -15.29 -27.03
C ALA A 83 -9.39 -14.88 -28.38
N ASP A 84 -8.60 -14.39 -29.34
CA ASP A 84 -9.07 -13.74 -30.59
C ASP A 84 -10.19 -12.71 -30.33
N MET A 85 -10.18 -12.10 -29.13
CA MET A 85 -11.16 -11.11 -28.71
C MET A 85 -10.54 -9.72 -28.82
N GLU A 86 -11.05 -8.92 -29.74
CA GLU A 86 -10.84 -7.47 -29.71
C GLU A 86 -11.87 -6.81 -28.80
N ILE A 87 -11.40 -6.01 -27.85
CA ILE A 87 -12.29 -5.11 -27.11
C ILE A 87 -12.64 -3.97 -28.06
N ALA A 88 -13.77 -4.11 -28.75
CA ALA A 88 -14.27 -3.15 -29.73
C ALA A 88 -14.71 -1.81 -29.11
N ASP A 89 -15.04 -1.82 -27.81
CA ASP A 89 -15.54 -0.65 -27.11
C ASP A 89 -14.44 0.15 -26.40
N GLN A 90 -14.40 1.46 -26.69
CA GLN A 90 -13.40 2.38 -26.16
C GLN A 90 -13.59 2.64 -24.66
N GLU A 91 -14.83 2.56 -24.16
CA GLU A 91 -15.15 2.76 -22.75
C GLU A 91 -14.63 1.58 -21.91
N SER A 92 -14.90 0.34 -22.34
CA SER A 92 -14.36 -0.88 -21.73
C SER A 92 -12.83 -0.91 -21.68
N GLN A 93 -12.15 -0.44 -22.73
CA GLN A 93 -10.68 -0.34 -22.75
C GLN A 93 -10.14 0.61 -21.66
N LYS A 94 -10.83 1.74 -21.42
CA LYS A 94 -10.46 2.70 -20.37
C LYS A 94 -10.69 2.10 -18.98
N HIS A 95 -11.81 1.41 -18.75
CA HIS A 95 -12.08 0.75 -17.47
C HIS A 95 -11.02 -0.31 -17.14
N VAL A 96 -10.66 -1.16 -18.10
CA VAL A 96 -9.62 -2.18 -17.91
C VAL A 96 -8.28 -1.53 -17.57
N ARG A 97 -7.90 -0.45 -18.27
CA ARG A 97 -6.66 0.28 -17.98
C ARG A 97 -6.67 0.88 -16.58
N THR A 98 -7.78 1.49 -16.16
CA THR A 98 -7.93 2.04 -14.81
C THR A 98 -7.80 0.95 -13.75
N ILE A 99 -8.43 -0.21 -13.94
CA ILE A 99 -8.31 -1.36 -13.03
C ILE A 99 -6.85 -1.82 -12.94
N ILE A 100 -6.14 -1.94 -14.08
CA ILE A 100 -4.73 -2.31 -14.10
C ILE A 100 -3.88 -1.31 -13.30
N ILE A 101 -4.10 -0.01 -13.48
CA ILE A 101 -3.36 1.03 -12.75
C ILE A 101 -3.65 0.96 -11.25
N ILE A 102 -4.92 0.87 -10.87
CA ILE A 102 -5.32 0.78 -9.45
C ILE A 102 -4.72 -0.49 -8.83
N LEU A 103 -4.82 -1.64 -9.48
CA LEU A 103 -4.29 -2.89 -8.96
C LEU A 103 -2.76 -2.86 -8.84
N SER A 104 -2.07 -2.27 -9.82
CA SER A 104 -0.61 -2.08 -9.78
C SER A 104 -0.19 -1.17 -8.63
N CYS A 105 -0.94 -0.08 -8.41
CA CYS A 105 -0.71 0.87 -7.34
C CYS A 105 -0.93 0.22 -5.97
N VAL A 106 -2.04 -0.52 -5.78
CA VAL A 106 -2.31 -1.27 -4.55
C VAL A 106 -1.22 -2.32 -4.30
N PHE A 107 -0.84 -3.06 -5.33
CA PHE A 107 0.21 -4.08 -5.23
C PHE A 107 1.56 -3.46 -4.86
N GLY A 108 1.96 -2.38 -5.54
CA GLY A 108 3.17 -1.64 -5.24
C GLY A 108 3.16 -1.06 -3.83
N ALA A 109 2.02 -0.54 -3.35
CA ALA A 109 1.88 0.02 -2.00
C ALA A 109 2.05 -1.06 -0.94
N VAL A 110 1.38 -2.21 -1.10
CA VAL A 110 1.46 -3.32 -0.15
C VAL A 110 2.89 -3.85 -0.08
N LEU A 111 3.50 -4.16 -1.22
CA LEU A 111 4.88 -4.68 -1.25
C LEU A 111 5.90 -3.67 -0.72
N SER A 112 5.77 -2.40 -1.08
CA SER A 112 6.67 -1.36 -0.59
C SER A 112 6.55 -1.25 0.93
N MET A 113 5.32 -1.16 1.46
CA MET A 113 5.08 -1.05 2.90
C MET A 113 5.64 -2.24 3.69
N THR A 114 5.44 -3.48 3.21
CA THR A 114 5.98 -4.68 3.87
C THR A 114 7.50 -4.69 3.85
N THR A 115 8.10 -4.31 2.72
CA THR A 115 9.56 -4.30 2.53
C THR A 115 10.20 -3.25 3.42
N ILE A 116 9.71 -2.01 3.42
CA ILE A 116 10.25 -0.93 4.24
C ILE A 116 10.12 -1.27 5.72
N SER A 117 8.97 -1.80 6.15
CA SER A 117 8.73 -2.09 7.57
C SER A 117 9.76 -3.08 8.14
N GLY A 118 10.19 -4.07 7.34
CA GLY A 118 11.18 -5.07 7.76
C GLY A 118 12.64 -4.70 7.46
N LEU A 119 12.90 -3.93 6.39
CA LEU A 119 14.25 -3.76 5.85
C LEU A 119 14.82 -2.35 6.00
N TRP A 120 14.02 -1.34 6.40
CA TRP A 120 14.51 0.05 6.48
C TRP A 120 15.82 0.19 7.26
N PHE A 121 15.93 -0.51 8.40
CA PHE A 121 17.10 -0.44 9.27
C PHE A 121 18.32 -1.13 8.65
N GLN A 122 18.12 -2.30 8.04
CA GLN A 122 19.19 -3.01 7.34
C GLN A 122 19.70 -2.19 6.15
N ILE A 123 18.80 -1.60 5.36
CA ILE A 123 19.15 -0.73 4.23
C ILE A 123 19.96 0.47 4.72
N LEU A 124 19.54 1.10 5.82
CA LEU A 124 20.32 2.19 6.44
C LEU A 124 21.70 1.75 6.89
N GLN A 125 21.82 0.57 7.49
CA GLN A 125 23.12 0.04 7.90
C GLN A 125 24.01 -0.20 6.68
N TYR A 126 23.52 -0.82 5.62
CA TYR A 126 24.30 -1.02 4.39
C TYR A 126 24.72 0.30 3.74
N MET A 127 23.86 1.33 3.78
CA MET A 127 24.20 2.64 3.23
C MET A 127 25.26 3.40 4.04
N ASN A 128 25.30 3.20 5.36
CA ASN A 128 26.23 3.90 6.26
C ASN A 128 27.39 3.01 6.73
N ALA A 129 27.43 1.74 6.32
CA ALA A 129 28.56 0.85 6.50
C ALA A 129 29.67 1.27 5.53
N THR A 130 30.31 2.39 5.84
CA THR A 130 31.61 2.74 5.28
C THR A 130 32.63 1.76 5.86
N SER A 131 33.41 1.14 4.98
CA SER A 131 34.56 0.30 5.34
C SER A 131 35.63 1.06 6.10
#